data_AF-X1CPG8-F1
#
_entry.id   AF-X1CPG8-F1
#
_cell.length_a   1.000
_cell.length_b   1.000
_cell.length_c   1.000
_cell.angle_alpha   90.00
_cell.angle_beta   90.00
_cell.angle_gamma   90.00
#
_symmetry.space_group_name_H-M   'P 1'
#
loop_
_entity.id
_entity.type
_entity.pdbx_description
1 polymer ?
#
loop_
_entity_poly.entity_id
_entity_poly.type
_entity_poly.pdbx_seq_one_letter_code
_entity_poly.pdbx_strand_id
1 'polypeptide(L)' 'MEKILIATISQRHGINFYAARTLPGLTDQIANYVQEWWNRELPNIPMPEKELAQIKMYFEHVGYESLDFSNFIEVYD' A
#
# COMPACT_ATOMS: atom_id res chain seq x y z
N MET A 1 -8.84 19.08 -15.09
CA MET A 1 -9.30 17.76 -14.59
C MET A 1 -8.08 17.01 -14.10
N GLU A 2 -7.91 16.94 -12.79
CA GLU A 2 -6.81 16.20 -12.17
C GLU A 2 -7.34 14.84 -11.69
N LYS A 3 -6.60 13.77 -11.99
CA LYS A 3 -6.92 12.41 -11.55
C LYS A 3 -6.06 12.08 -10.34
N ILE A 4 -6.70 11.73 -9.23
CA ILE A 4 -6.01 11.26 -8.02
C ILE A 4 -6.25 9.76 -7.91
N LEU A 5 -5.17 8.99 -7.90
CA LEU A 5 -5.20 7.56 -7.70
C LEU A 5 -5.43 7.26 -6.23
N ILE A 6 -6.24 6.25 -5.94
CA ILE A 6 -6.57 5.82 -4.58
C ILE A 6 -6.12 4.38 -4.37
N ALA A 7 -5.62 4.07 -3.18
CA ALA A 7 -5.46 2.70 -2.73
C ALA A 7 -6.00 2.55 -1.32
N THR A 8 -6.48 1.36 -1.00
CA THR A 8 -7.01 1.01 0.31
C THR A 8 -6.29 -0.20 0.86
N ILE A 9 -5.84 -0.10 2.11
CA ILE A 9 -5.35 -1.23 2.88
C ILE A 9 -6.40 -1.55 3.94
N SER A 10 -7.10 -2.68 3.75
CA SER A 10 -8.03 -3.22 4.76
C SER A 10 -7.24 -4.08 5.74
N GLN A 11 -7.46 -3.88 7.03
CA GLN A 11 -6.79 -4.61 8.12
C GLN A 11 -7.79 -4.95 9.23
N ARG A 12 -7.36 -5.75 10.21
CA ARG A 12 -8.23 -6.31 11.27
C ARG A 12 -9.07 -5.27 12.03
N HIS A 13 -8.57 -4.04 12.14
CA HIS A 13 -9.18 -2.98 12.98
C HIS A 13 -9.61 -1.73 12.20
N GLY A 14 -9.53 -1.73 10.87
CA GLY A 14 -9.88 -0.56 10.09
C GLY A 14 -9.43 -0.61 8.64
N ILE A 15 -9.56 0.52 7.96
CA ILE A 15 -9.17 0.72 6.57
C ILE A 15 -8.32 1.98 6.49
N ASN A 16 -7.14 1.88 5.90
CA ASN A 16 -6.29 3.02 5.56
C ASN A 16 -6.51 3.40 4.10
N PHE A 17 -6.64 4.69 3.84
CA PHE A 17 -6.78 5.25 2.49
C PHE A 17 -5.50 5.99 2.11
N TYR A 18 -5.01 5.72 0.90
CA TYR A 18 -3.85 6.38 0.32
C TYR A 18 -4.27 7.06 -0.96
N ALA A 19 -3.74 8.26 -1.19
CA ALA A 19 -4.08 9.07 -2.36
C ALA A 19 -2.81 9.71 -2.94
N ALA A 20 -2.64 9.61 -4.26
CA ALA A 20 -1.54 10.26 -4.95
C ALA A 20 -1.91 10.68 -6.36
N ARG A 21 -1.23 11.70 -6.88
CA ARG A 21 -1.39 12.17 -8.26
C ARG A 21 -0.73 11.23 -9.29
N THR A 22 0.20 10.39 -8.84
CA THR A 22 0.98 9.50 -9.72
C THR A 22 1.09 8.11 -9.11
N LEU A 23 1.20 7.09 -9.97
CA LEU A 23 1.33 5.70 -9.53
C LEU A 23 2.62 5.49 -8.69
N PRO A 24 3.79 6.06 -9.06
CA PRO A 24 4.96 6.01 -8.19
C PRO A 24 4.68 6.60 -6.80
N GLY A 25 4.11 7.81 -6.71
CA GLY A 25 3.81 8.42 -5.41
C GLY A 25 2.80 7.64 -4.57
N LEU A 26 1.89 6.88 -5.20
CA LEU A 26 1.00 5.96 -4.49
C LEU A 26 1.76 4.72 -4.00
N THR A 27 2.65 4.19 -4.84
CA THR A 27 3.49 3.03 -4.53
C THR A 27 4.41 3.33 -3.36
N ASP A 28 5.07 4.49 -3.35
CA ASP A 28 5.96 4.93 -2.28
C ASP A 28 5.23 4.99 -0.93
N GLN A 29 3.99 5.52 -0.92
CA GLN A 29 3.16 5.57 0.28
C GLN A 29 2.84 4.17 0.83
N ILE A 30 2.47 3.24 -0.06
CA ILE A 30 2.18 1.86 0.32
C ILE A 30 3.45 1.15 0.79
N ALA A 31 4.59 1.38 0.13
CA ALA A 31 5.88 0.81 0.51
C ALA A 31 6.30 1.28 1.90
N ASN A 32 6.11 2.56 2.23
CA ASN A 32 6.39 3.09 3.57
C ASN A 32 5.54 2.40 4.65
N TYR A 33 4.24 2.20 4.40
CA TYR A 33 3.39 1.41 5.29
C TYR A 33 3.94 -0.01 5.48
N VAL A 34 4.26 -0.70 4.38
CA VAL A 34 4.77 -2.06 4.44
C VAL A 34 6.08 -2.16 5.22
N GLN A 35 6.99 -1.20 5.04
CA GLN A 35 8.28 -1.14 5.75
C GLN A 35 8.09 -0.91 7.25
N GLU A 36 7.16 -0.04 7.65
CA GLU A 36 6.86 0.25 9.06
C GLU A 36 6.38 -1.01 9.81
N TRP A 37 5.62 -1.86 9.13
CA TRP A 37 5.01 -3.05 9.72
C TRP A 37 5.81 -4.34 9.50
N TRP A 38 6.84 -4.31 8.64
CA TRP A 38 7.56 -5.50 8.20
C TRP A 38 8.09 -6.37 9.34
N ASN A 39 8.91 -5.80 10.22
CA ASN A 39 9.55 -6.57 11.29
C ASN A 39 8.56 -7.10 12.33
N ARG A 40 7.38 -6.48 12.41
CA ARG A 40 6.32 -6.89 13.32
C ARG A 40 5.55 -8.08 12.75
N GLU A 41 5.17 -8.00 11.48
CA GLU A 41 4.30 -9.00 10.84
C GLU A 41 5.07 -10.16 10.23
N LEU A 42 6.27 -9.91 9.72
CA LEU A 42 7.14 -10.87 9.04
C LEU A 42 8.55 -10.93 9.68
N PRO A 43 8.67 -11.16 11.01
CA PRO A 43 9.95 -11.04 11.74
C PRO A 43 11.06 -11.98 11.24
N ASN A 44 10.68 -13.07 10.57
CA ASN A 44 11.62 -14.10 10.08
C ASN A 44 11.83 -14.04 8.56
N ILE A 45 11.23 -13.08 7.86
CA ILE A 45 11.37 -12.94 6.40
C ILE A 45 12.21 -11.69 6.11
N PRO A 46 13.37 -11.82 5.43
CA PRO A 46 14.17 -10.67 5.07
C PRO A 46 13.41 -9.77 4.09
N MET A 47 13.43 -8.47 4.35
CA MET A 47 12.77 -7.48 3.49
C MET A 47 13.48 -7.38 2.14
N PRO A 48 12.76 -7.50 0.99
CA PRO A 48 13.33 -7.26 -0.32
C PRO A 48 13.86 -5.82 -0.49
N GLU A 49 14.83 -5.61 -1.37
CA GLU A 49 15.36 -4.25 -1.65
C GLU A 49 14.40 -3.37 -2.45
N LYS A 50 13.56 -3.98 -3.30
CA LYS A 50 12.65 -3.25 -4.20
C LYS A 50 11.28 -3.08 -3.58
N GLU A 51 10.76 -1.86 -3.57
CA GLU A 51 9.45 -1.49 -3.01
C GLU A 51 8.30 -2.37 -3.54
N LEU A 52 8.19 -2.53 -4.86
CA LEU A 52 7.14 -3.39 -5.43
C LEU A 52 7.24 -4.85 -4.95
N ALA A 53 8.46 -5.35 -4.72
CA ALA A 53 8.66 -6.68 -4.17
C ALA A 53 8.30 -6.76 -2.68
N GLN A 54 8.58 -5.70 -1.91
CA GLN A 54 8.14 -5.57 -0.52
C GLN A 54 6.61 -5.61 -0.45
N ILE A 55 5.93 -4.74 -1.19
CA ILE A 55 4.46 -4.66 -1.19
C ILE A 55 3.85 -6.01 -1.54
N LYS A 56 4.29 -6.61 -2.64
CA LYS A 56 3.80 -7.92 -3.08
C LYS A 56 3.99 -8.99 -2.00
N MET A 57 5.21 -9.12 -1.49
CA MET A 57 5.54 -10.17 -0.52
C MET A 57 4.80 -9.97 0.80
N TYR A 58 4.63 -8.73 1.25
CA TYR A 58 3.89 -8.43 2.48
C TYR A 58 2.45 -8.92 2.40
N PHE A 59 1.69 -8.52 1.39
CA PHE A 59 0.29 -8.92 1.25
C PHE A 59 0.10 -10.40 0.85
N GLU A 60 1.14 -11.06 0.32
CA GLU A 60 1.12 -12.52 0.13
C GLU A 60 1.24 -13.30 1.45
N HIS A 61 1.87 -12.72 2.48
CA HIS A 61 2.14 -13.41 3.76
C HIS A 61 1.23 -12.95 4.90
N VAL A 62 0.84 -11.68 4.93
CA VAL A 62 -0.04 -11.12 5.96
C VAL A 62 -1.50 -11.42 5.60
N GLY A 63 -1.98 -12.60 6.00
CA GLY A 63 -3.28 -13.13 5.58
C GLY A 63 -4.53 -12.42 6.12
N TYR A 64 -4.37 -11.38 6.93
CA TYR A 64 -5.49 -10.60 7.47
C TYR A 64 -5.51 -9.14 6.97
N GLU A 65 -4.58 -8.78 6.08
CA GLU A 65 -4.56 -7.50 5.40
C GLU A 65 -4.74 -7.70 3.89
N SER A 66 -5.34 -6.71 3.22
CA SER A 66 -5.52 -6.73 1.77
C SER A 66 -5.32 -5.34 1.17
N LEU A 67 -4.60 -5.27 0.06
CA LEU A 67 -4.42 -4.08 -0.74
C LEU A 67 -5.36 -4.09 -1.95
N ASP A 68 -6.10 -3.00 -2.12
CA ASP A 68 -6.92 -2.74 -3.32
C ASP A 68 -6.53 -1.39 -3.92
N PHE A 69 -6.35 -1.35 -5.23
CA PHE A 69 -6.13 -0.12 -5.99
C PHE A 69 -7.50 0.37 -6.47
N SER A 70 -8.12 1.21 -5.64
CA SER A 70 -9.40 1.84 -5.98
C SER A 70 -9.17 2.78 -7.18
N ASN A 71 -10.10 2.80 -8.13
CA ASN A 71 -10.04 3.70 -9.28
C ASN A 71 -9.80 5.17 -8.88
N PHE A 72 -9.34 5.97 -9.83
CA PHE A 72 -9.05 7.39 -9.61
C PHE A 72 -10.31 8.19 -9.27
N ILE A 73 -10.15 9.20 -8.42
CA ILE A 73 -11.13 10.28 -8.26
C ILE A 73 -10.77 11.43 -9.21
N GLU A 74 -11.78 12.09 -9.76
CA GLU A 74 -11.63 13.31 -10.57
C GLU A 74 -11.94 14.52 -9.70
N VAL A 75 -11.00 15.46 -9.61
CA VAL A 75 -11.21 16.72 -8.89
C VAL A 75 -11.61 17.80 -9.90
N TYR A 76 -12.73 18.45 -9.59
CA TYR A 76 -13.28 19.60 -10.30
C TYR A 76 -12.98 20.85 -9.47
N ASP A 77 -12.46 21.90 -10.11
CA ASP A 77 -12.29 23.22 -9.49
C ASP A 77 -13.64 23.90 -9.21
#